data_AF-A0A432ZAB9-F1
#
_entry.id   AF-A0A432ZAB9-F1
#
_cell.length_a   1.000
_cell.length_b   1.000
_cell.length_c   1.000
_cell.angle_alpha   90.00
_cell.angle_beta   90.00
_cell.angle_gamma   90.00
#
_symmetry.space_group_name_H-M   'P 1'
#
loop_
_entity.id
_entity.type
_entity.pdbx_description
1 polymer ?
#
loop_
_entity_poly.entity_id
_entity_poly.type
_entity_poly.pdbx_seq_one_letter_code
_entity_poly.pdbx_strand_id
1 'polypeptide(L)'
;MKNQNGFTFIEVLTVLAIIALATIGTLAVRDWAVGNSRVSEAKNQIVTIQAGAQLWRPRNGSFTGISMSSMSSIAAVPEIWGDGSGINPWGGAIAIEADLSDSSRYVVTLSGIAQDGEGARLARDFIDYTIDSSYSSGTVTLRFQG
;
A
#
# COMPACT_ATOMS: atom_id res chain seq x y z
N MET A 1 14.87 -10.43 62.45
CA MET A 1 13.96 -11.03 61.45
C MET A 1 13.62 -9.93 60.43
N LYS A 2 13.90 -10.13 59.14
CA LYS A 2 13.51 -9.17 58.09
C LYS A 2 12.07 -9.49 57.70
N ASN A 3 11.14 -8.58 57.96
CA ASN A 3 9.75 -8.73 57.52
C ASN A 3 9.71 -8.66 56.00
N GLN A 4 9.33 -9.77 55.35
CA GLN A 4 8.96 -9.77 53.94
C GLN A 4 7.50 -9.32 53.86
N ASN A 5 7.27 -8.05 53.54
CA ASN A 5 5.94 -7.57 53.22
C ASN A 5 5.56 -8.14 51.84
N GLY A 6 4.70 -9.16 51.82
CA GLY A 6 4.13 -9.69 50.59
C GLY A 6 3.14 -8.70 49.97
N PHE A 7 3.00 -8.73 48.65
CA PHE A 7 2.04 -7.90 47.93
C PHE A 7 0.60 -8.20 48.35
N THR A 8 -0.20 -7.15 48.52
CA THR A 8 -1.63 -7.30 48.79
C THR A 8 -2.40 -7.67 47.51
N PHE A 9 -3.55 -8.33 47.67
CA PHE A 9 -4.36 -8.77 46.52
C PHE A 9 -4.83 -7.60 45.64
N ILE A 10 -5.09 -6.43 46.26
CA ILE A 10 -5.51 -5.24 45.53
C ILE A 10 -4.38 -4.59 44.74
N GLU A 11 -3.14 -4.64 45.25
CA GLU A 11 -1.96 -4.19 44.49
C GLU A 11 -1.74 -5.06 43.26
N VAL A 12 -1.88 -6.38 43.38
CA VAL A 12 -1.74 -7.31 42.24
C VAL A 12 -2.82 -7.03 41.18
N LEU A 13 -4.08 -6.85 41.58
CA LEU A 13 -5.16 -6.54 40.64
C LEU A 13 -4.95 -5.20 39.92
N THR A 14 -4.50 -4.18 40.64
CA THR A 14 -4.24 -2.86 40.07
C THR A 14 -3.09 -2.91 39.05
N VAL A 15 -2.01 -3.63 39.37
CA VAL A 15 -0.89 -3.83 38.45
C VAL A 15 -1.33 -4.57 37.19
N LEU A 16 -2.12 -5.64 37.33
CA LEU A 16 -2.65 -6.37 36.18
C LEU A 16 -3.56 -5.51 35.29
N ALA A 17 -4.40 -4.65 35.89
CA ALA A 17 -5.23 -3.72 35.14
C ALA A 17 -4.40 -2.71 34.34
N ILE A 18 -3.33 -2.16 34.94
CA ILE A 18 -2.42 -1.23 34.25
C ILE A 18 -1.70 -1.93 33.10
N ILE A 19 -1.21 -3.17 33.30
CA ILE A 19 -0.54 -3.95 32.26
C ILE A 19 -1.51 -4.26 31.11
N ALA A 20 -2.74 -4.66 31.40
CA ALA A 20 -3.76 -4.92 30.38
C ALA A 20 -4.06 -3.67 29.54
N LEU A 21 -4.23 -2.51 30.16
CA LEU A 21 -4.45 -1.24 29.44
C LEU A 21 -3.23 -0.82 28.61
N ALA A 22 -2.01 -0.96 29.18
CA ALA A 22 -0.78 -0.62 28.48
C ALA A 22 -0.52 -1.52 27.26
N THR A 23 -0.81 -2.82 27.38
CA THR A 23 -0.64 -3.78 26.27
C THR A 23 -1.65 -3.54 25.14
N ILE A 24 -2.92 -3.26 25.46
CA ILE A 24 -3.92 -2.91 24.43
C ILE A 24 -3.54 -1.60 23.71
N GLY A 25 -3.17 -0.57 24.47
CA GLY A 25 -2.79 0.73 23.90
C GLY A 25 -1.58 0.65 22.96
N THR A 26 -0.57 -0.14 23.33
CA THR A 26 0.64 -0.31 22.49
C THR A 26 0.36 -1.06 21.19
N LEU A 27 -0.51 -2.07 21.20
CA LEU A 27 -0.92 -2.78 19.98
C LEU A 27 -1.65 -1.87 19.00
N ALA A 28 -2.60 -1.06 19.49
CA ALA A 28 -3.36 -0.14 18.63
C ALA A 28 -2.48 0.91 17.95
N VAL A 29 -1.50 1.47 18.68
CA VAL A 29 -0.54 2.44 18.11
C VAL A 29 0.36 1.79 17.08
N ARG A 30 0.81 0.56 17.34
CA ARG A 30 1.63 -0.22 16.40
C ARG A 30 0.89 -0.49 15.10
N ASP A 31 -0.35 -0.94 15.17
CA ASP A 31 -1.16 -1.26 13.99
C ASP A 31 -1.40 -0.02 13.11
N TRP A 32 -1.67 1.13 13.73
CA TRP A 32 -1.78 2.41 13.02
C TRP A 32 -0.47 2.83 12.34
N ALA A 33 0.67 2.70 13.04
CA ALA A 33 1.97 3.07 12.49
C ALA A 33 2.36 2.18 11.30
N VAL A 34 2.10 0.86 11.39
CA VAL A 34 2.34 -0.08 10.29
C VAL A 34 1.47 0.25 9.09
N GLY A 35 0.17 0.55 9.29
CA GLY A 35 -0.72 0.97 8.22
C GLY A 35 -0.28 2.25 7.51
N ASN A 36 0.26 3.23 8.24
CA ASN A 36 0.86 4.43 7.64
C ASN A 36 2.09 4.11 6.79
N SER A 37 2.98 3.25 7.30
CA SER A 37 4.16 2.83 6.54
C SER A 37 3.78 2.10 5.26
N ARG A 38 2.78 1.20 5.31
CA ARG A 38 2.28 0.49 4.12
C ARG A 38 1.71 1.44 3.08
N VAL A 39 0.84 2.37 3.49
CA VAL A 39 0.27 3.35 2.54
C VAL A 39 1.36 4.26 1.96
N SER A 40 2.34 4.68 2.75
CA SER A 40 3.47 5.48 2.25
C SER A 40 4.33 4.72 1.24
N GLU A 41 4.61 3.44 1.51
CA GLU A 41 5.37 2.59 0.58
C GLU A 41 4.61 2.36 -0.72
N ALA A 42 3.32 2.06 -0.65
CA ALA A 42 2.48 1.87 -1.83
C ALA A 42 2.43 3.14 -2.70
N LYS A 43 2.38 4.33 -2.09
CA LYS A 43 2.50 5.60 -2.83
C LYS A 43 3.82 5.72 -3.57
N ASN A 44 4.94 5.42 -2.90
CA ASN A 44 6.26 5.45 -3.54
C ASN A 44 6.31 4.49 -4.72
N GLN A 45 5.78 3.28 -4.57
CA GLN A 45 5.69 2.30 -5.66
C GLN A 45 4.88 2.83 -6.84
N ILE A 46 3.71 3.43 -6.59
CA ILE A 46 2.88 4.04 -7.64
C ILE A 46 3.65 5.15 -8.37
N VAL A 47 4.33 6.05 -7.64
CA VAL A 47 5.14 7.12 -8.23
C VAL A 47 6.28 6.55 -9.09
N THR A 48 6.94 5.49 -8.63
CA THR A 48 7.96 4.78 -9.42
C THR A 48 7.36 4.17 -10.70
N ILE A 49 6.17 3.57 -10.61
CA ILE A 49 5.45 3.02 -11.78
C ILE A 49 5.10 4.14 -12.76
N GLN A 50 4.62 5.30 -12.28
CA GLN A 50 4.33 6.45 -13.14
C GLN A 50 5.58 6.92 -13.89
N ALA A 51 6.73 7.05 -13.20
CA ALA A 51 7.99 7.41 -13.82
C ALA A 51 8.44 6.35 -14.84
N GLY A 52 8.30 5.07 -14.50
CA GLY A 52 8.58 3.96 -15.41
C GLY A 52 7.66 3.94 -16.63
N ALA A 53 6.40 4.34 -16.48
CA ALA A 53 5.43 4.36 -17.58
C ALA A 53 5.78 5.48 -18.56
N GLN A 54 6.25 6.63 -18.06
CA GLN A 54 6.79 7.71 -18.88
C GLN A 54 8.06 7.28 -19.63
N LEU A 55 8.95 6.52 -18.99
CA LEU A 55 10.16 6.03 -19.66
C LEU A 55 9.86 4.95 -20.70
N TRP A 56 8.89 4.07 -20.42
CA TRP A 56 8.45 3.03 -21.34
C TRP A 56 7.67 3.59 -22.54
N ARG A 57 7.03 4.77 -22.37
CA ARG A 57 6.12 5.39 -23.34
C ARG A 57 6.70 5.37 -24.78
N PRO A 58 6.04 4.66 -25.72
CA PRO A 58 6.48 4.64 -27.11
C PRO A 58 6.26 5.99 -27.79
N ARG A 59 7.01 6.25 -28.88
CA ARG A 59 6.94 7.52 -29.64
C ARG A 59 5.56 7.84 -30.22
N ASN A 60 4.73 6.82 -30.45
CA ASN A 60 3.35 7.00 -30.94
C ASN A 60 2.37 7.46 -29.85
N GLY A 61 2.82 7.52 -28.59
CA GLY A 61 2.02 7.97 -27.45
C GLY A 61 1.00 6.96 -26.92
N SER A 62 0.97 5.73 -27.45
CA SER A 62 0.05 4.67 -27.04
C SER A 62 0.69 3.76 -25.99
N PHE A 63 -0.03 3.50 -24.91
CA PHE A 63 0.34 2.58 -23.84
C PHE A 63 -0.01 1.12 -24.15
N THR A 64 -0.51 0.81 -25.35
CA THR A 64 -0.90 -0.56 -25.74
C THR A 64 0.27 -1.53 -25.54
N GLY A 65 0.05 -2.58 -24.74
CA GLY A 65 1.07 -3.58 -24.40
C GLY A 65 1.93 -3.21 -23.19
N ILE A 66 1.65 -2.10 -22.50
CA ILE A 66 2.29 -1.82 -21.22
C ILE A 66 1.88 -2.88 -20.20
N SER A 67 2.87 -3.34 -19.44
CA SER A 67 2.73 -4.29 -18.35
C SER A 67 3.92 -4.13 -17.39
N MET A 68 3.79 -4.63 -16.17
CA MET A 68 4.90 -4.62 -15.21
C MET A 68 6.13 -5.34 -15.78
N SER A 69 5.91 -6.49 -16.44
CA SER A 69 6.98 -7.29 -17.05
C SER A 69 7.65 -6.58 -18.24
N SER A 70 6.88 -5.88 -19.08
CA SER A 70 7.47 -5.09 -20.18
C SER A 70 8.29 -3.91 -19.65
N MET A 71 7.86 -3.27 -18.56
CA MET A 71 8.61 -2.18 -17.93
C MET A 71 9.85 -2.68 -17.21
N SER A 72 9.77 -3.80 -16.48
CA SER A 72 10.90 -4.39 -15.77
C SER A 72 11.97 -4.89 -16.74
N SER A 73 11.58 -5.42 -17.91
CA SER A 73 12.52 -5.91 -18.94
C SER A 73 13.45 -4.84 -19.53
N ILE A 74 13.07 -3.56 -19.43
CA ILE A 74 13.88 -2.41 -19.88
C ILE A 74 14.41 -1.59 -18.70
N ALA A 75 14.32 -2.13 -17.47
CA ALA A 75 14.68 -1.47 -16.23
C ALA A 75 13.97 -0.11 -16.02
N ALA A 76 12.75 0.07 -16.55
CA ALA A 76 11.93 1.25 -16.29
C ALA A 76 11.31 1.24 -14.88
N VAL A 77 11.17 0.05 -14.32
CA VAL A 77 10.92 -0.20 -12.90
C VAL A 77 11.94 -1.24 -12.42
N PRO A 78 12.17 -1.38 -11.10
CA PRO A 78 13.12 -2.38 -10.58
C PRO A 78 12.87 -3.78 -11.16
N GLU A 79 13.92 -4.42 -11.67
CA GLU A 79 13.81 -5.74 -12.33
C GLU A 79 13.25 -6.81 -11.39
N ILE A 80 13.53 -6.69 -10.09
CA ILE A 80 13.00 -7.57 -9.04
C ILE A 80 11.48 -7.54 -8.93
N TRP A 81 10.81 -6.51 -9.46
CA TRP A 81 9.35 -6.44 -9.44
C TRP A 81 8.71 -7.37 -10.46
N GLY A 82 9.43 -7.79 -11.52
CA GLY A 82 8.95 -8.78 -12.49
C GLY A 82 7.56 -8.47 -13.03
N ASP A 83 6.63 -9.41 -12.84
CA ASP A 83 5.22 -9.29 -13.27
C ASP A 83 4.33 -8.46 -12.32
N GLY A 84 4.91 -7.94 -11.23
CA GLY A 84 4.21 -7.16 -10.22
C GLY A 84 3.49 -8.00 -9.16
N SER A 85 3.68 -9.32 -9.12
CA SER A 85 3.07 -10.17 -8.11
C SER A 85 3.77 -10.09 -6.75
N GLY A 86 2.98 -9.92 -5.68
CA GLY A 86 3.48 -9.90 -4.31
C GLY A 86 4.35 -8.69 -3.93
N ILE A 87 4.45 -7.67 -4.79
CA ILE A 87 5.35 -6.54 -4.57
C ILE A 87 4.77 -5.47 -3.66
N ASN A 88 3.45 -5.42 -3.50
CA ASN A 88 2.84 -4.36 -2.70
C ASN A 88 3.00 -4.64 -1.18
N PRO A 89 2.85 -3.64 -0.31
CA PRO A 89 3.11 -3.77 1.13
C PRO A 89 2.18 -4.73 1.88
N TRP A 90 1.11 -5.18 1.23
CA TRP A 90 0.16 -6.16 1.75
C TRP A 90 0.43 -7.58 1.22
N GLY A 91 1.45 -7.75 0.37
CA GLY A 91 1.78 -9.01 -0.30
C GLY A 91 0.86 -9.32 -1.49
N GLY A 92 0.08 -8.34 -1.95
CA GLY A 92 -0.72 -8.42 -3.16
C GLY A 92 0.05 -7.95 -4.40
N ALA A 93 -0.66 -7.92 -5.53
CA ALA A 93 -0.06 -7.55 -6.80
C ALA A 93 -0.24 -6.05 -7.13
N ILE A 94 0.64 -5.55 -7.98
CA ILE A 94 0.44 -4.29 -8.70
C ILE A 94 0.48 -4.60 -10.19
N ALA A 95 -0.53 -4.16 -10.92
CA ALA A 95 -0.63 -4.31 -12.36
C ALA A 95 -0.72 -2.93 -13.02
N ILE A 96 -0.25 -2.85 -14.27
CA ILE A 96 -0.41 -1.69 -15.13
C ILE A 96 -0.83 -2.17 -16.51
N GLU A 97 -1.85 -1.53 -17.08
CA GLU A 97 -2.40 -1.86 -18.38
C GLU A 97 -2.80 -0.59 -19.12
N ALA A 98 -2.91 -0.65 -20.45
CA ALA A 98 -3.48 0.44 -21.23
C ALA A 98 -4.97 0.59 -20.91
N ASP A 99 -5.48 1.82 -20.87
CA ASP A 99 -6.92 2.03 -20.76
C ASP A 99 -7.62 1.56 -22.04
N LEU A 100 -8.63 0.70 -21.89
CA LEU A 100 -9.42 0.14 -22.98
C LEU A 100 -10.17 1.21 -23.78
N SER A 101 -10.49 2.35 -23.15
CA SER A 101 -11.25 3.43 -23.80
C SER A 101 -10.35 4.44 -24.51
N ASP A 102 -9.10 4.58 -24.08
CA ASP A 102 -8.14 5.55 -24.62
C ASP A 102 -6.72 5.05 -24.42
N SER A 103 -6.10 4.55 -25.48
CA SER A 103 -4.74 4.00 -25.40
C SER A 103 -3.67 5.02 -25.05
N SER A 104 -3.96 6.33 -25.00
CA SER A 104 -3.04 7.35 -24.47
C SER A 104 -3.01 7.40 -22.93
N ARG A 105 -3.85 6.60 -22.27
CA ARG A 105 -3.96 6.48 -20.81
C ARG A 105 -3.56 5.08 -20.37
N TYR A 106 -3.24 4.99 -19.09
CA TYR A 106 -2.96 3.71 -18.45
C TYR A 106 -3.65 3.63 -17.09
N VAL A 107 -3.92 2.40 -16.67
CA VAL A 107 -4.58 2.07 -15.41
C VAL A 107 -3.61 1.28 -14.56
N VAL A 108 -3.37 1.73 -13.33
CA VAL A 108 -2.59 1.04 -12.32
C VAL A 108 -3.55 0.44 -11.31
N THR A 109 -3.43 -0.86 -11.06
CA THR A 109 -4.30 -1.61 -10.14
C THR A 109 -3.46 -2.23 -9.03
N LEU A 110 -3.81 -1.98 -7.77
CA LEU A 110 -3.18 -2.57 -6.60
C LEU A 110 -4.20 -3.46 -5.90
N SER A 111 -3.94 -4.77 -5.79
CA SER A 111 -4.86 -5.75 -5.20
C SER A 111 -4.36 -6.30 -3.85
N GLY A 112 -5.21 -7.02 -3.12
CA GLY A 112 -4.79 -7.69 -1.87
C GLY A 112 -4.59 -6.74 -0.68
N ILE A 113 -5.21 -5.57 -0.70
CA ILE A 113 -5.18 -4.63 0.44
C ILE A 113 -6.06 -5.20 1.56
N ALA A 114 -5.44 -5.58 2.67
CA ALA A 114 -6.11 -6.29 3.77
C ALA A 114 -7.05 -5.42 4.61
N GLN A 115 -6.89 -4.10 4.59
CA GLN A 115 -7.64 -3.16 5.41
C GLN A 115 -8.30 -2.09 4.53
N ASP A 116 -9.63 -2.06 4.54
CA ASP A 116 -10.42 -1.17 3.67
C ASP A 116 -10.10 0.32 3.90
N GLY A 117 -9.87 0.70 5.16
CA GLY A 117 -9.50 2.08 5.50
C GLY A 117 -8.17 2.52 4.89
N GLU A 118 -7.20 1.60 4.74
CA GLU A 118 -5.91 1.88 4.10
C GLU A 118 -6.07 2.07 2.59
N GLY A 119 -6.86 1.20 1.95
CA GLY A 119 -7.14 1.27 0.51
C GLY A 119 -7.95 2.51 0.13
N ALA A 120 -9.01 2.84 0.88
CA ALA A 120 -9.79 4.05 0.68
C ALA A 120 -8.96 5.31 0.85
N ARG A 121 -8.06 5.34 1.85
CA ARG A 121 -7.13 6.46 2.05
C ARG A 121 -6.16 6.58 0.88
N LEU A 122 -5.57 5.47 0.43
CA LEU A 122 -4.66 5.46 -0.70
C LEU A 122 -5.33 6.01 -1.96
N ALA A 123 -6.53 5.53 -2.30
CA ALA A 123 -7.30 6.05 -3.44
C ALA A 123 -7.58 7.57 -3.31
N ARG A 124 -8.02 8.02 -2.13
CA ARG A 124 -8.28 9.44 -1.89
C ARG A 124 -7.04 10.31 -2.12
N ASP A 125 -5.86 9.83 -1.72
CA ASP A 125 -4.62 10.59 -1.84
C ASP A 125 -4.17 10.77 -3.31
N PHE A 126 -4.75 10.01 -4.25
CA PHE A 126 -4.47 10.12 -5.68
C PHE A 126 -5.56 10.88 -6.48
N ILE A 127 -6.65 11.31 -5.84
CA ILE A 127 -7.83 11.85 -6.55
C ILE A 127 -7.49 13.07 -7.43
N ASP A 128 -6.54 13.91 -6.99
CA ASP A 128 -6.12 15.12 -7.70
C ASP A 128 -5.00 14.87 -8.73
N TYR A 129 -4.43 13.65 -8.75
CA TYR A 129 -3.31 13.27 -9.63
C TYR A 129 -3.73 12.28 -10.72
N THR A 130 -4.96 11.77 -10.65
CA THR A 130 -5.55 10.80 -11.58
C THR A 130 -6.74 11.37 -12.31
N ILE A 131 -7.07 10.78 -13.46
CA ILE A 131 -8.36 11.00 -14.12
C ILE A 131 -9.49 10.36 -13.31
N ASP A 132 -9.21 9.19 -12.74
CA ASP A 132 -10.14 8.43 -11.93
C ASP A 132 -9.35 7.67 -10.86
N SER A 133 -9.84 7.70 -9.63
CA SER A 133 -9.27 6.99 -8.50
C SER A 133 -10.40 6.35 -7.71
N SER A 134 -10.33 5.02 -7.58
CA SER A 134 -11.35 4.25 -6.89
C SER A 134 -10.75 3.16 -6.05
N TYR A 135 -11.51 2.75 -5.03
CA TYR A 135 -11.22 1.61 -4.19
C TYR A 135 -12.45 0.72 -4.08
N SER A 136 -12.27 -0.59 -4.25
CA SER A 136 -13.32 -1.58 -4.05
C SER A 136 -12.72 -2.93 -3.65
N SER A 137 -13.27 -3.54 -2.60
CA SER A 137 -12.99 -4.92 -2.18
C SER A 137 -11.49 -5.29 -2.20
N GLY A 138 -10.65 -4.55 -1.47
CA GLY A 138 -9.22 -4.83 -1.37
C GLY A 138 -8.40 -4.40 -2.60
N THR A 139 -9.00 -3.68 -3.55
CA THR A 139 -8.33 -3.25 -4.79
C THR A 139 -8.46 -1.75 -5.00
N VAL A 140 -7.32 -1.06 -5.17
CA VAL A 140 -7.26 0.33 -5.64
C VAL A 140 -7.05 0.33 -7.15
N THR A 141 -7.83 1.13 -7.87
CA THR A 141 -7.71 1.34 -9.32
C THR A 141 -7.48 2.81 -9.59
N LEU A 142 -6.35 3.14 -10.22
CA LEU A 142 -5.93 4.50 -10.54
C LEU A 142 -5.75 4.65 -12.04
N ARG A 143 -6.45 5.60 -12.66
CA ARG A 143 -6.32 5.92 -14.08
C ARG A 143 -5.52 7.19 -14.26
N PHE A 144 -4.41 7.10 -14.99
CA PHE A 144 -3.52 8.23 -15.25
C PHE A 144 -3.57 8.68 -16.69
N GLN A 145 -3.31 9.97 -16.88
CA GLN A 145 -2.97 10.49 -18.19
C GLN A 145 -1.52 10.14 -18.53
N GLY A 146 -1.32 9.73 -19.76
CA GLY A 146 -0.02 9.35 -20.32
C GLY A 146 0.87 10.51 -20.72
#